data_AF-A0A8I0TQC0-F1
#
_entry.id   AF-A0A8I0TQC0-F1
#
_cell.length_a   1.000
_cell.length_b   1.000
_cell.length_c   1.000
_cell.angle_alpha   90.00
_cell.angle_beta   90.00
_cell.angle_gamma   90.00
#
_symmetry.space_group_name_H-M   'P 1'
#
loop_
_entity.id
_entity.type
_entity.pdbx_description
1 polymer ?
#
loop_
_entity_poly.entity_id
_entity_poly.type
_entity_poly.pdbx_seq_one_letter_code
_entity_poly.pdbx_strand_id
1 'polypeptide(L)'
;MTIHPYDDLAEAIAFINDRPAALAAYWYGEDGDDFRRFLQDTTSGGVTRNDGLLHASLSNAPSGGVGGSGTGAYGGKAGFDEFTYRRTVAAQTGPQGFTDGMVGSALLPPELTAGIDQAITGVAVEIRTRPANRSSRRMKAGPRGSSGVSKPTPDRSPT
;
A
#
# COMPACT_ATOMS: atom_id res chain seq x y z
N MET A 1 5.76 34.50 15.63
CA MET A 1 7.00 33.78 15.94
C MET A 1 7.21 33.87 17.44
N THR A 2 7.20 32.73 18.12
CA THR A 2 7.36 32.65 19.58
C THR A 2 8.78 32.17 19.88
N ILE A 3 9.40 32.73 20.91
CA ILE A 3 10.73 32.33 21.38
C ILE A 3 10.55 31.70 22.75
N HIS A 4 11.07 30.48 22.92
CA HIS A 4 11.12 29.77 24.18
C HIS A 4 12.59 29.67 24.60
N PRO A 5 13.06 30.51 25.54
CA PRO A 5 14.41 30.37 26.08
C PRO A 5 14.50 29.08 26.89
N TYR A 6 15.69 28.52 26.95
CA TYR A 6 16.04 27.35 27.74
C TYR A 6 17.48 27.52 28.24
N ASP A 7 17.81 26.93 29.39
CA ASP A 7 19.16 27.04 29.96
C ASP A 7 20.08 25.94 29.45
N ASP A 8 19.53 24.76 29.14
CA ASP A 8 20.28 23.64 28.57
C ASP A 8 19.46 22.83 27.54
N LEU A 9 20.17 22.02 26.75
CA LEU A 9 19.56 21.24 25.68
C LEU A 9 18.53 20.21 26.19
N ALA A 10 18.68 19.70 27.41
CA ALA A 10 17.75 18.70 27.95
C ALA A 10 16.36 19.32 28.18
N GLU A 11 16.31 20.56 28.64
CA GLU A 11 15.05 21.32 28.78
C GLU A 11 14.35 21.50 27.42
N ALA A 12 15.10 21.89 26.38
CA ALA A 12 14.56 22.04 25.02
C ALA A 12 14.00 20.73 24.47
N ILE A 13 14.73 19.62 24.65
CA ILE A 13 14.29 18.28 24.25
C ILE A 13 13.01 17.87 25.00
N ALA A 14 12.97 18.07 26.32
CA ALA A 14 11.80 17.75 27.13
C ALA A 14 10.58 18.56 26.68
N PHE A 15 10.76 19.86 26.39
CA PHE A 15 9.71 20.70 25.84
C PHE A 15 9.19 20.19 24.49
N ILE A 16 10.07 19.77 23.58
CA ILE A 16 9.66 19.22 22.28
C ILE A 16 8.87 17.93 22.47
N ASN A 17 9.33 17.04 23.35
CA ASN A 17 8.75 15.71 23.55
C ASN A 17 7.42 15.71 24.33
N ASP A 18 7.11 16.77 25.07
CA ASP A 18 5.81 16.96 25.73
C ASP A 18 4.67 17.27 24.74
N ARG A 19 4.97 17.30 23.43
CA ARG A 19 4.03 17.60 22.35
C ARG A 19 3.96 16.44 21.35
N PRO A 20 2.87 16.33 20.57
CA PRO A 20 2.81 15.39 19.47
C PRO A 20 3.98 15.61 18.50
N ALA A 21 4.57 14.51 18.02
CA ALA A 21 5.74 14.54 17.14
C ALA A 21 5.52 15.46 15.93
N ALA A 22 6.49 16.34 15.70
CA ALA A 22 6.43 17.37 14.67
C ALA A 22 6.70 16.80 13.27
N LEU A 23 6.18 17.46 12.23
CA LEU A 23 6.50 17.08 10.85
C LEU A 23 7.97 17.39 10.51
N ALA A 24 8.48 18.53 10.96
CA ALA A 24 9.82 19.00 10.67
C ALA A 24 10.47 19.60 11.92
N ALA A 25 11.77 19.37 12.09
CA ALA A 25 12.59 20.06 13.06
C ALA A 25 13.84 20.69 12.41
N TYR A 26 14.30 21.80 13.00
CA TYR A 26 15.41 22.58 12.46
C TYR A 26 16.45 22.80 13.55
N TRP A 27 17.68 22.35 13.30
CA TRP A 27 18.81 22.54 14.20
C TRP A 27 19.74 23.61 13.63
N TYR A 28 20.04 24.65 14.41
CA TYR A 28 21.06 25.63 14.05
C TYR A 28 22.24 25.48 15.00
N GLY A 29 23.35 24.96 14.49
CA GLY A 29 24.52 24.62 15.30
C GLY A 29 25.50 23.70 14.59
N GLU A 30 26.48 23.20 15.33
CA GLU A 30 27.54 22.31 14.82
C GLU A 30 27.08 20.86 14.70
N ASP A 31 27.87 20.05 13.98
CA ASP A 31 27.76 18.59 13.91
C ASP A 31 28.38 17.90 15.13
N GLY A 32 27.86 18.25 16.31
CA GLY A 32 28.40 17.83 17.59
C GLY A 32 27.56 16.78 18.30
N ASP A 33 27.97 16.47 19.53
CA ASP A 33 27.26 15.52 20.40
C ASP A 33 25.86 16.03 20.77
N ASP A 34 25.69 17.35 20.90
CA ASP A 34 24.39 17.98 21.11
C ASP A 34 23.42 17.73 19.95
N PHE A 35 23.89 17.82 18.70
CA PHE A 35 23.05 17.51 17.54
C PHE A 35 22.70 16.02 17.50
N ARG A 36 23.65 15.13 17.81
CA ARG A 36 23.39 13.69 17.87
C ARG A 36 22.37 13.35 18.95
N ARG A 37 22.51 13.96 20.12
CA ARG A 37 21.57 13.83 21.24
C ARG A 37 20.18 14.32 20.85
N PHE A 38 20.09 15.50 20.22
CA PHE A 38 18.83 16.02 19.70
C PHE A 38 18.14 15.04 18.73
N LEU A 39 18.88 14.45 17.79
CA LEU A 39 18.34 13.47 16.84
C LEU A 39 17.91 12.16 17.51
N GLN A 40 18.62 11.72 18.55
CA GLN A 40 18.33 10.47 19.27
C GLN A 40 17.13 10.63 20.22
N ASP A 41 17.03 11.79 20.86
CA ASP A 41 16.09 12.02 21.94
C ASP A 41 14.82 12.75 21.48
N THR A 42 14.70 13.13 20.21
CA THR A 42 13.47 13.73 19.66
C THR A 42 12.94 12.92 18.47
N THR A 43 11.63 13.06 18.20
CA THR A 43 10.97 12.40 17.07
C THR A 43 10.33 13.43 16.16
N SER A 44 10.63 13.38 14.87
CA SER A 44 10.02 14.22 13.84
C SER A 44 10.00 13.52 12.48
N GLY A 45 9.20 14.02 11.55
CA GLY A 45 9.15 13.50 10.18
C GLY A 45 10.45 13.71 9.40
N GLY A 46 11.10 14.87 9.60
CA GLY A 46 12.40 15.18 9.01
C GLY A 46 13.14 16.27 9.78
N VAL A 47 14.48 16.27 9.66
CA VAL A 47 15.35 17.24 10.30
C VAL A 47 16.23 17.93 9.27
N THR A 48 16.40 19.23 9.39
CA THR A 48 17.43 19.97 8.63
C THR A 48 18.34 20.72 9.59
N ARG A 49 19.64 20.68 9.31
CA ARG A 49 20.63 21.48 10.02
C ARG A 49 20.99 22.73 9.21
N ASN A 50 21.06 23.86 9.89
CA ASN A 50 21.51 25.17 9.39
C ASN A 50 20.72 25.70 8.18
N ASP A 51 19.50 25.20 7.96
CA ASP A 51 18.58 25.66 6.94
C ASP A 51 17.14 25.27 7.27
N GLY A 52 16.17 25.89 6.60
CA GLY A 52 14.77 25.53 6.63
C GLY A 52 14.35 24.76 5.37
N LEU A 53 13.38 23.86 5.49
CA LEU A 53 12.73 23.16 4.37
C LEU A 53 13.60 22.26 3.48
N LEU A 54 14.94 22.28 3.62
CA LEU A 54 15.86 21.56 2.73
C LEU A 54 15.51 20.07 2.60
N HIS A 55 15.27 19.37 3.71
CA HIS A 55 14.93 17.95 3.69
C HIS A 55 13.66 17.66 2.85
N ALA A 56 12.67 18.55 2.89
CA ALA A 56 11.43 18.42 2.13
C ALA A 56 11.62 18.75 0.62
N SER A 57 12.68 19.47 0.26
CA SER A 57 13.02 19.78 -1.14
C SER A 57 13.75 18.63 -1.85
N LEU A 58 14.25 17.64 -1.11
CA LEU A 58 14.98 16.51 -1.66
C LEU A 58 14.00 15.52 -2.32
N SER A 59 13.83 15.63 -3.64
CA SER A 59 12.86 14.86 -4.43
C SER A 59 12.95 13.34 -4.27
N ASN A 60 14.12 12.82 -3.94
CA ASN A 60 14.37 11.39 -3.76
C ASN A 60 14.34 10.94 -2.29
N ALA A 61 14.29 11.86 -1.33
CA ALA A 61 14.23 11.52 0.08
C ALA A 61 12.78 11.22 0.51
N PRO A 62 12.56 10.29 1.44
CA PRO A 62 11.25 10.11 2.05
C PRO A 62 10.84 11.39 2.80
N SER A 63 9.66 11.92 2.47
CA SER A 63 9.00 13.02 3.17
C SER A 63 7.67 12.52 3.72
N GLY A 64 7.51 12.59 5.04
CA GLY A 64 6.36 12.01 5.73
C GLY A 64 6.33 12.39 7.20
N GLY A 65 5.19 12.17 7.84
CA GLY A 65 4.99 12.40 9.27
C GLY A 65 5.21 11.14 10.09
N VAL A 66 5.31 11.32 11.40
CA VAL A 66 5.32 10.25 12.39
C VAL A 66 4.45 10.66 13.59
N GLY A 67 3.64 9.73 14.10
CA GLY A 67 2.76 9.97 15.23
C GLY A 67 1.76 11.10 14.96
N GLY A 68 1.78 12.15 15.78
CA GLY A 68 0.84 13.27 15.68
C GLY A 68 0.94 14.09 14.39
N SER A 69 2.04 14.00 13.65
CA SER A 69 2.23 14.69 12.36
C SER A 69 1.79 13.88 11.14
N GLY A 70 1.44 12.60 11.33
CA GLY A 70 0.97 11.72 10.26
C GLY A 70 1.65 10.36 10.23
N THR A 71 1.38 9.60 9.17
CA THR A 71 1.92 8.25 8.94
C THR A 71 2.21 8.05 7.46
N GLY A 72 3.24 7.25 7.15
CA GLY A 72 3.69 7.01 5.79
C GLY A 72 4.61 8.11 5.28
N ALA A 73 5.23 7.86 4.12
CA ALA A 73 6.12 8.82 3.48
C ALA A 73 6.03 8.70 1.95
N TYR A 74 6.19 9.83 1.27
CA TYR A 74 6.29 9.88 -0.19
C TYR A 74 7.63 10.51 -0.61
N GLY A 75 7.85 10.66 -1.92
CA GLY A 75 9.13 11.13 -2.46
C GLY A 75 9.97 9.96 -2.97
N GLY A 76 10.58 10.14 -4.15
CA GLY A 76 11.35 9.11 -4.83
C GLY A 76 10.73 7.71 -4.78
N LYS A 77 11.54 6.73 -4.34
CA LYS A 77 11.14 5.34 -4.18
C LYS A 77 10.09 5.15 -3.07
N ALA A 78 10.15 5.94 -1.99
CA ALA A 78 9.19 5.82 -0.89
C ALA A 78 7.76 6.09 -1.38
N GLY A 79 7.56 7.10 -2.23
CA GLY A 79 6.26 7.35 -2.85
C GLY A 79 5.79 6.21 -3.76
N PHE A 80 6.68 5.65 -4.58
CA PHE A 80 6.33 4.47 -5.39
C PHE A 80 5.92 3.29 -4.50
N ASP A 81 6.69 3.03 -3.45
CA ASP A 81 6.43 1.94 -2.51
C ASP A 81 5.11 2.11 -1.76
N GLU A 82 4.75 3.34 -1.36
CA GLU A 82 3.52 3.67 -0.63
C GLU A 82 2.27 3.48 -1.52
N PHE A 83 2.34 3.88 -2.79
CA PHE A 83 1.21 3.80 -3.72
C PHE A 83 1.19 2.55 -4.59
N THR A 84 2.10 1.60 -4.36
CA THR A 84 2.17 0.33 -5.12
C THR A 84 1.69 -0.84 -4.27
N TYR A 85 0.64 -1.52 -4.74
CA TYR A 85 0.22 -2.79 -4.15
C TYR A 85 1.23 -3.90 -4.44
N ARG A 86 1.91 -4.39 -3.40
CA ARG A 86 2.85 -5.53 -3.50
C ARG A 86 2.10 -6.86 -3.43
N ARG A 87 1.66 -7.33 -4.60
CA ARG A 87 0.97 -8.62 -4.73
C ARG A 87 1.92 -9.79 -4.52
N THR A 88 1.71 -10.56 -3.46
CA THR A 88 2.39 -11.85 -3.26
C THR A 88 1.93 -12.87 -4.31
N VAL A 89 2.89 -13.50 -4.97
CA VAL A 89 2.66 -14.61 -5.90
C VAL A 89 3.54 -15.78 -5.46
N ALA A 90 2.92 -16.93 -5.21
CA ALA A 90 3.60 -18.16 -4.83
C ALA A 90 3.13 -19.30 -5.74
N ALA A 91 4.04 -20.21 -6.07
CA ALA A 91 3.75 -21.39 -6.88
C ALA A 91 4.25 -22.65 -6.17
N GLN A 92 3.36 -23.63 -6.01
CA GLN A 92 3.71 -24.96 -5.54
C GLN A 92 4.01 -25.85 -6.75
N THR A 93 5.24 -26.29 -6.89
CA THR A 93 5.70 -27.11 -8.02
C THR A 93 6.02 -28.56 -7.65
N GLY A 94 6.04 -28.88 -6.35
CA GLY A 94 6.25 -30.24 -5.86
C GLY A 94 4.97 -31.08 -5.94
N PRO A 95 5.10 -32.43 -5.96
CA PRO A 95 3.97 -33.35 -6.08
C PRO A 95 3.03 -33.36 -4.86
N GLN A 96 3.47 -32.84 -3.72
CA GLN A 96 2.69 -32.69 -2.51
C GLN A 96 2.64 -31.21 -2.16
N GLY A 97 1.45 -30.63 -2.11
CA GLY A 97 1.23 -29.25 -1.72
C GLY A 97 1.33 -29.03 -0.22
N PHE A 98 1.68 -27.79 0.16
CA PHE A 98 1.76 -27.38 1.58
C PHE A 98 0.47 -27.69 2.35
N THR A 99 -0.70 -27.60 1.70
CA THR A 99 -2.01 -27.84 2.29
C THR A 99 -2.46 -29.29 2.26
N ASP A 100 -1.78 -30.20 1.56
CA ASP A 100 -2.27 -31.57 1.36
C ASP A 100 -2.38 -32.35 2.66
N GLY A 101 -1.47 -32.10 3.62
CA GLY A 101 -1.52 -32.67 4.96
C GLY A 101 -2.48 -31.97 5.93
N MET A 102 -3.00 -30.78 5.59
CA MET A 102 -3.93 -30.02 6.45
C MET A 102 -5.39 -30.10 5.99
N VAL A 103 -5.62 -30.22 4.68
CA VAL A 103 -6.96 -30.10 4.07
C VAL A 103 -7.19 -31.10 2.94
N GLY A 104 -6.15 -31.83 2.52
CA GLY A 104 -6.22 -32.74 1.39
C GLY A 104 -6.72 -34.14 1.73
N SER A 105 -6.64 -35.02 0.73
CA SER A 105 -6.95 -36.45 0.79
C SER A 105 -6.22 -37.23 1.88
N ALA A 106 -5.20 -36.65 2.52
CA ALA A 106 -4.58 -37.23 3.71
C ALA A 106 -5.54 -37.39 4.90
N LEU A 107 -6.64 -36.62 4.94
CA LEU A 107 -7.73 -36.77 5.92
C LEU A 107 -8.88 -37.66 5.42
N LEU A 108 -8.89 -38.03 4.14
CA LEU A 108 -9.93 -38.85 3.53
C LEU A 108 -9.41 -40.29 3.36
N PRO A 109 -10.27 -41.31 3.58
CA PRO A 109 -9.91 -42.67 3.25
C PRO A 109 -9.44 -42.79 1.79
N PRO A 110 -8.45 -43.65 1.47
CA PRO A 110 -7.93 -43.82 0.11
C PRO A 110 -9.04 -44.12 -0.92
N GLU A 111 -10.05 -44.89 -0.52
CA GLU A 111 -11.23 -45.22 -1.33
C GLU A 111 -12.00 -43.97 -1.80
N LEU A 112 -12.19 -43.01 -0.89
CA LEU A 112 -12.99 -41.82 -1.15
C LEU A 112 -12.25 -40.84 -2.06
N THR A 113 -10.92 -40.76 -1.89
CA THR A 113 -10.05 -39.98 -2.77
C THR A 113 -10.07 -40.52 -4.20
N ALA A 114 -9.94 -41.84 -4.37
CA ALA A 114 -10.01 -42.49 -5.68
C ALA A 114 -11.36 -42.28 -6.37
N GLY A 115 -12.47 -42.26 -5.61
CA GLY A 115 -13.81 -41.96 -6.13
C GLY A 115 -13.94 -40.53 -6.65
N ILE A 116 -13.37 -39.55 -5.94
CA ILE A 116 -13.38 -38.14 -6.36
C ILE A 116 -12.54 -37.93 -7.62
N ASP A 117 -11.35 -38.53 -7.71
CA ASP A 117 -10.48 -38.45 -8.90
C ASP A 117 -11.13 -39.08 -10.14
N GLN A 118 -11.82 -40.21 -9.98
CA GLN A 118 -12.59 -40.81 -11.08
C GLN A 118 -13.74 -39.91 -11.54
N ALA A 119 -14.44 -39.25 -10.61
CA ALA A 119 -15.51 -38.31 -10.94
C ALA A 119 -15.00 -37.09 -11.70
N ILE A 120 -13.89 -36.48 -11.25
CA ILE A 120 -13.25 -35.33 -11.93
C ILE A 120 -12.78 -35.73 -13.33
N THR A 121 -12.16 -36.89 -13.47
CA THR A 121 -11.68 -37.41 -14.76
C THR A 121 -12.84 -37.65 -15.72
N GLY A 122 -13.95 -38.23 -15.25
CA GLY A 122 -15.15 -38.43 -16.05
C GLY A 122 -15.74 -37.13 -16.59
N VAL A 123 -15.84 -36.10 -15.76
CA VAL A 123 -16.33 -34.76 -16.16
C VAL A 123 -15.37 -34.10 -17.16
N ALA A 124 -14.05 -34.22 -16.95
CA ALA A 124 -13.06 -33.68 -17.88
C ALA A 124 -13.13 -34.34 -19.27
N VAL A 125 -13.37 -35.65 -19.32
CA VAL A 125 -13.57 -36.40 -20.58
C VAL A 125 -14.87 -35.97 -21.26
N GLU A 126 -15.95 -35.80 -20.52
CA GLU A 126 -17.24 -35.32 -21.07
C GLU A 126 -17.08 -33.92 -21.68
N ILE A 127 -16.42 -33.00 -20.98
CA ILE A 127 -16.16 -31.64 -21.49
C ILE A 127 -15.30 -31.68 -22.76
N ARG A 128 -14.27 -32.54 -22.80
CA ARG A 128 -13.37 -32.65 -23.95
C ARG A 128 -14.02 -33.30 -25.18
N THR A 129 -15.01 -34.16 -24.99
CA THR A 129 -15.70 -34.90 -26.06
C THR A 129 -16.98 -34.22 -26.53
N ARG A 130 -17.41 -33.12 -25.89
CA ARG A 130 -18.56 -32.33 -26.35
C ARG A 130 -18.30 -31.77 -27.76
N PRO A 131 -19.20 -32.04 -28.74
CA PRO A 131 -19.03 -31.51 -30.08
C PRO A 131 -19.14 -29.98 -30.07
N ALA A 132 -18.19 -29.31 -30.72
CA ALA A 132 -18.17 -27.85 -30.84
C ALA A 132 -19.35 -27.38 -31.72
N ASN A 133 -20.50 -27.10 -31.10
CA ASN A 133 -21.66 -26.57 -31.81
C ASN A 133 -21.40 -25.12 -32.22
N ARG A 134 -20.82 -24.96 -33.41
CA ARG A 134 -20.46 -23.66 -34.00
C ARG A 134 -21.68 -23.08 -34.74
N SER A 135 -22.76 -22.75 -34.03
CA SER A 135 -23.82 -21.94 -34.62
C SER A 135 -23.42 -20.46 -34.56
N SER A 136 -22.89 -19.97 -35.67
CA SER A 136 -22.54 -18.57 -35.91
C SER A 136 -23.77 -17.66 -35.83
N ARG A 137 -24.03 -17.07 -34.65
CA ARG A 137 -24.88 -15.87 -34.54
C ARG A 137 -24.12 -14.70 -35.15
N ARG A 138 -24.27 -14.55 -36.47
CA ARG A 138 -23.85 -13.39 -37.25
C ARG A 138 -24.75 -12.21 -36.82
N MET A 139 -24.29 -11.44 -35.83
CA MET A 139 -24.91 -10.16 -35.43
C MET A 139 -24.90 -9.23 -36.64
N LYS A 140 -26.06 -8.96 -37.24
CA LYS A 140 -26.23 -7.91 -38.24
C LYS A 140 -26.05 -6.56 -37.56
N ALA A 141 -25.06 -5.78 -38.00
CA ALA A 141 -24.94 -4.37 -37.66
C ALA A 141 -26.13 -3.59 -38.25
N GLY A 142 -26.90 -2.92 -37.38
CA GLY A 142 -27.92 -1.94 -37.75
C GLY A 142 -27.37 -0.51 -37.63
N PRO A 143 -27.88 0.46 -38.43
CA PRO A 143 -27.24 1.75 -38.63
C PRO A 143 -27.40 2.71 -37.44
N ARG A 144 -26.39 3.58 -37.28
CA ARG A 144 -26.27 4.59 -36.23
C ARG A 144 -27.37 5.65 -36.36
N GLY A 145 -28.18 5.81 -35.32
CA GLY A 145 -29.09 6.93 -35.13
C GLY A 145 -28.55 7.88 -34.06
N SER A 146 -28.23 9.10 -34.46
CA SER A 146 -27.88 10.23 -33.60
C SER A 146 -29.13 10.81 -32.94
N SER A 147 -29.15 10.94 -31.61
CA SER A 147 -29.96 11.96 -30.94
C SER A 147 -29.37 12.29 -29.57
N GLY A 148 -29.33 13.59 -29.27
CA GLY A 148 -28.53 14.19 -28.20
C GLY A 148 -28.99 13.84 -26.80
N VAL A 149 -28.02 13.73 -25.89
CA VAL A 149 -28.23 13.66 -24.45
C VAL A 149 -27.73 14.99 -23.87
N SER A 150 -28.67 15.80 -23.42
CA SER A 150 -28.46 16.97 -22.57
C SER A 150 -27.88 16.53 -21.21
N LYS A 151 -26.80 17.18 -20.78
CA LYS A 151 -26.25 17.05 -19.43
C LYS A 151 -27.19 17.73 -18.41
N PRO A 152 -27.49 17.12 -17.26
CA PRO A 152 -28.05 17.84 -16.14
C PRO A 152 -26.93 18.48 -15.30
N THR A 153 -27.07 19.78 -15.05
CA THR A 153 -26.30 20.58 -14.08
C THR A 153 -26.61 20.16 -12.64
N PRO A 154 -25.63 20.19 -11.72
CA PRO A 154 -25.85 19.81 -10.33
C PRO A 154 -26.56 20.92 -9.55
N ASP A 155 -27.61 20.52 -8.85
CA ASP A 155 -28.38 21.31 -7.89
C ASP A 155 -27.51 21.71 -6.69
N ARG A 156 -27.48 23.01 -6.38
CA ARG A 156 -26.96 23.57 -5.14
C ARG A 156 -28.16 23.97 -4.29
N SER A 157 -28.39 23.28 -3.19
CA SER A 157 -29.21 23.77 -2.07
C SER A 157 -28.31 24.08 -0.86
N PRO A 158 -28.62 25.15 -0.09
CA PRO A 158 -27.82 25.57 1.06
C PRO A 158 -28.41 25.05 2.37
N THR A 159 -27.57 24.47 3.23
CA THR A 159 -27.64 24.53 4.71
C THR A 159 -26.29 24.07 5.25
#